data_AF-A0A535EXH2-F1
#
_entry.id   AF-A0A535EXH2-F1
#
_cell.length_a   1.000
_cell.length_b   1.000
_cell.length_c   1.000
_cell.angle_alpha   90.00
_cell.angle_beta   90.00
_cell.angle_gamma   90.00
#
_symmetry.space_group_name_H-M   'P 1'
#
loop_
_entity.id
_entity.type
_entity.pdbx_description
1 polymer ?
#
loop_
_entity_poly.entity_id
_entity_poly.type
_entity_poly.pdbx_seq_one_letter_code
_entity_poly.pdbx_strand_id
1 'polypeptide(L)'
;MSGITTGQGQASTLPNLLAEHNTEIIYCQGVAQLLAEHDRASAISLHLDLPTVQARCLQQISATACYQRYRELSLNYGPAFQAIEQLSIGEGDVLARLRLPVVPLQTQTQGDKPLPYVLHPAMLDAALHASIGLLIEQNAQLQLQVPFALAELLIINELPTQGWAWVRRRQGHTAELKLDIEICDDEGRVAARLLGLSTRPLATSSPSVQTLLLTPDWQEETVPEREPASLSHTADQVAHLTQPLVLLCDLPHITASRMQAQMASGGRCRSLHSSQVRREHRFQEVVLQLIQELRELRQSPPLEASSTTKAPMLVQIVVAQREEPSLLQALVGVLKVAQQEDLTLRGQLIEVQGQAQETDLLAWLRENQLRPHEQHIRYQAGKRYVRAWQEHPEVSVSPDIPWKEGGCYL
;
A
#
# COMPACT_ATOMS: atom_id res chain seq x y z
N MET A 1 -14.24 56.01 9.63
CA MET A 1 -15.67 55.62 9.61
C MET A 1 -15.70 54.19 9.09
N SER A 2 -15.64 53.21 10.00
CA SER A 2 -16.81 52.50 10.56
C SER A 2 -17.34 51.48 9.54
N GLY A 3 -17.38 50.16 9.81
CA GLY A 3 -17.35 49.52 11.10
C GLY A 3 -17.03 48.02 11.05
N ILE A 4 -16.74 47.57 12.27
CA ILE A 4 -16.55 46.21 12.75
C ILE A 4 -17.94 45.58 12.89
N THR A 5 -18.10 44.32 12.47
CA THR A 5 -19.22 43.49 12.91
C THR A 5 -18.70 42.16 13.43
N THR A 6 -18.70 42.06 14.75
CA THR A 6 -18.57 40.84 15.55
C THR A 6 -19.85 40.02 15.45
N GLY A 7 -19.72 38.72 15.18
CA GLY A 7 -20.80 37.75 15.29
C GLY A 7 -20.32 36.54 16.08
N GLN A 8 -20.62 36.51 17.38
CA GLN A 8 -20.58 35.29 18.18
C GLN A 8 -21.82 34.45 17.84
N GLY A 9 -21.60 33.19 17.46
CA GLY A 9 -22.65 32.18 17.25
C GLY A 9 -22.19 30.87 17.87
N GLN A 10 -23.07 30.30 18.70
CA GLN A 10 -22.81 29.28 19.71
C GLN A 10 -22.37 27.92 19.17
N ALA A 11 -21.64 27.19 20.01
CA ALA A 11 -21.28 25.80 19.85
C ALA A 11 -22.51 24.89 19.71
N SER A 12 -22.54 24.09 18.65
CA SER A 12 -23.32 22.86 18.57
C SER A 12 -22.40 21.71 18.17
N THR A 13 -21.98 20.95 19.18
CA THR A 13 -21.39 19.61 19.04
C THR A 13 -22.40 18.63 18.47
N LEU A 14 -22.06 17.97 17.36
CA LEU A 14 -22.10 16.51 17.15
C LEU A 14 -21.47 16.17 15.78
N PRO A 15 -20.72 15.06 15.67
CA PRO A 15 -19.88 14.78 14.51
C PRO A 15 -20.65 14.05 13.41
N ASN A 16 -20.71 14.63 12.22
CA ASN A 16 -21.03 13.87 11.01
C ASN A 16 -19.73 13.31 10.44
N LEU A 17 -19.44 12.06 10.81
CA LEU A 17 -18.56 11.17 10.06
C LEU A 17 -19.28 10.75 8.77
N LEU A 18 -18.50 10.59 7.69
CA LEU A 18 -18.87 10.09 6.36
C LEU A 18 -19.35 11.15 5.35
N ALA A 19 -18.47 12.09 5.05
CA ALA A 19 -18.32 12.58 3.68
C ALA A 19 -16.83 12.42 3.33
N GLU A 20 -16.46 11.31 2.70
CA GLU A 20 -15.17 11.18 2.03
C GLU A 20 -15.18 12.13 0.82
N HIS A 21 -14.96 13.43 1.09
CA HIS A 21 -14.42 14.32 0.08
C HIS A 21 -13.04 13.78 -0.25
N ASN A 22 -12.88 13.26 -1.46
CA ASN A 22 -11.59 12.94 -2.05
C ASN A 22 -10.79 14.25 -2.18
N THR A 23 -10.22 14.74 -1.07
CA THR A 23 -9.38 15.93 -1.04
C THR A 23 -8.06 15.55 -1.67
N GLU A 24 -7.78 16.06 -2.85
CA GLU A 24 -6.47 15.95 -3.47
C GLU A 24 -5.40 16.47 -2.51
N ILE A 25 -4.45 15.61 -2.14
CA ILE A 25 -3.33 15.96 -1.28
C ILE A 25 -2.18 16.45 -2.17
N ILE A 26 -1.78 17.71 -2.03
CA ILE A 26 -0.61 18.27 -2.73
C ILE A 26 0.65 17.87 -1.96
N TYR A 27 1.46 16.97 -2.55
CA TYR A 27 2.73 16.55 -1.96
C TYR A 27 3.90 17.48 -2.30
N CYS A 28 3.89 18.09 -3.49
CA CYS A 28 4.93 19.02 -3.96
C CYS A 28 4.36 19.91 -5.08
N GLN A 29 4.82 21.15 -5.16
CA GLN A 29 4.47 22.09 -6.24
C GLN A 29 5.65 23.01 -6.55
N GLY A 30 5.75 23.49 -7.79
CA GLY A 30 6.82 24.38 -8.25
C GLY A 30 6.65 24.78 -9.71
N VAL A 31 7.65 25.50 -10.24
CA VAL A 31 7.70 25.94 -11.64
C VAL A 31 9.04 25.50 -12.23
N ALA A 32 9.03 25.05 -13.49
CA ALA A 32 10.24 24.72 -14.24
C ALA A 32 10.35 25.59 -15.49
N GLN A 33 11.56 26.03 -15.80
CA GLN A 33 11.88 26.83 -16.99
C GLN A 33 13.19 26.35 -17.60
N LEU A 34 13.28 26.39 -18.94
CA LEU A 34 14.53 26.16 -19.66
C LEU A 34 15.39 27.43 -19.65
N LEU A 35 16.68 27.29 -19.36
CA LEU A 35 17.64 28.39 -19.38
C LEU A 35 17.81 28.96 -20.80
N ALA A 36 17.94 30.29 -20.89
CA ALA A 36 18.36 30.93 -22.12
C ALA A 36 19.81 30.55 -22.48
N GLU A 37 20.18 30.60 -23.76
CA GLU A 37 21.51 30.17 -24.22
C GLU A 37 22.67 30.90 -23.52
N HIS A 38 22.50 32.19 -23.22
CA HIS A 38 23.50 32.98 -22.51
C HIS A 38 23.70 32.48 -21.07
N ASP A 39 22.60 32.26 -20.33
CA ASP A 39 22.63 31.77 -18.95
C ASP A 39 23.18 30.33 -18.89
N ARG A 40 22.90 29.53 -19.92
CA ARG A 40 23.43 28.18 -20.06
C ARG A 40 24.96 28.17 -20.19
N ALA A 41 25.54 29.10 -20.97
CA ALA A 41 26.99 29.21 -21.12
C ALA A 41 27.67 29.57 -19.79
N SER A 42 27.08 30.47 -19.01
CA SER A 42 27.54 30.80 -17.66
C SER A 42 27.33 29.66 -16.66
N ALA A 43 26.25 28.89 -16.77
CA ALA A 43 26.00 27.75 -15.89
C ALA A 43 27.02 26.61 -16.11
N ILE A 44 27.36 26.30 -17.37
CA ILE A 44 28.29 25.22 -17.71
C ILE A 44 29.74 25.52 -17.27
N SER A 45 30.10 26.78 -17.08
CA SER A 45 31.42 27.17 -16.58
C SER A 45 31.54 27.13 -15.05
N LEU A 46 30.47 26.81 -14.33
CA LEU A 46 30.49 26.68 -12.87
C LEU A 46 31.40 25.51 -12.45
N HIS A 47 32.39 25.86 -11.64
CA HIS A 47 33.41 24.93 -11.18
C HIS A 47 33.68 25.14 -9.70
N LEU A 48 33.64 24.06 -8.94
CA LEU A 48 33.94 24.04 -7.53
C LEU A 48 35.45 23.86 -7.31
N ASP A 49 36.04 24.73 -6.50
CA ASP A 49 37.42 24.56 -6.03
C ASP A 49 37.45 23.55 -4.87
N LEU A 50 37.44 22.26 -5.24
CA LEU A 50 37.44 21.15 -4.30
C LEU A 50 38.59 21.21 -3.28
N PRO A 51 39.86 21.48 -3.65
CA PRO A 51 40.94 21.65 -2.69
C PRO A 51 40.65 22.71 -1.61
N THR A 52 40.11 23.86 -2.01
CA THR A 52 39.76 24.93 -1.07
C THR A 52 38.64 24.51 -0.11
N VAL A 53 37.63 23.79 -0.60
CA VAL A 53 36.54 23.29 0.26
C VAL A 53 37.03 22.19 1.20
N GLN A 54 37.83 21.25 0.70
CA GLN A 54 38.42 20.17 1.51
C GLN A 54 39.27 20.73 2.66
N ALA A 55 40.03 21.80 2.42
CA ALA A 55 40.83 22.46 3.46
C ALA A 55 39.99 23.08 4.59
N ARG A 56 38.72 23.40 4.35
CA ARG A 56 37.78 23.92 5.37
C ARG A 56 37.07 22.81 6.15
N CYS A 57 36.95 21.63 5.56
CA CYS A 57 36.18 20.51 6.10
C CYS A 57 37.11 19.49 6.79
N LEU A 58 37.53 19.78 8.02
CA LEU A 58 38.58 19.03 8.72
C LEU A 58 38.09 17.77 9.45
N GLN A 59 36.83 17.73 9.89
CA GLN A 59 36.29 16.61 10.64
C GLN A 59 35.75 15.53 9.69
N GLN A 60 36.35 14.34 9.73
CA GLN A 60 35.95 13.23 8.87
C GLN A 60 34.95 12.29 9.56
N ILE A 61 33.90 11.91 8.85
CA ILE A 61 32.84 10.99 9.26
C ILE A 61 32.69 9.92 8.16
N SER A 62 32.70 8.64 8.56
CA SER A 62 32.50 7.52 7.63
C SER A 62 31.04 7.42 7.18
N ALA A 63 30.78 6.76 6.03
CA ALA A 63 29.43 6.41 5.59
C ALA A 63 28.62 5.72 6.70
N THR A 64 29.20 4.73 7.37
CA THR A 64 28.54 3.98 8.44
C THR A 64 28.13 4.88 9.60
N ALA A 65 29.00 5.80 10.02
CA ALA A 65 28.69 6.75 11.09
C ALA A 65 27.63 7.77 10.67
N CYS A 66 27.65 8.23 9.42
CA CYS A 66 26.61 9.08 8.84
C CYS A 66 25.23 8.42 8.88
N TYR A 67 25.11 7.21 8.33
CA TYR A 67 23.82 6.52 8.30
C TYR A 67 23.39 6.03 9.69
N GLN A 68 24.33 5.72 10.59
CA GLN A 68 24.03 5.50 11.99
C GLN A 68 23.34 6.72 12.62
N ARG A 69 23.78 7.93 12.29
CA ARG A 69 23.15 9.17 12.78
C ARG A 69 21.71 9.33 12.32
N TYR A 70 21.41 8.92 11.08
CA TYR A 70 20.03 8.89 10.59
C TYR A 70 19.17 7.83 11.29
N ARG A 71 19.74 6.65 11.61
CA ARG A 71 19.03 5.61 12.38
C ARG A 71 18.66 6.09 13.79
N GLU A 72 19.53 6.85 14.44
CA GLU A 72 19.23 7.48 15.75
C GLU A 72 18.07 8.48 15.67
N LEU A 73 17.84 9.05 14.48
CA LEU A 73 16.69 9.91 14.15
C LEU A 73 15.47 9.12 13.65
N SER A 74 15.46 7.80 13.81
CA SER A 74 14.40 6.88 13.32
C SER A 74 14.24 6.86 11.79
N LEU A 75 15.25 7.29 11.03
CA LEU A 75 15.24 7.26 9.57
C LEU A 75 16.22 6.21 9.05
N ASN A 76 15.67 5.10 8.54
CA ASN A 76 16.44 3.95 8.09
C ASN A 76 16.57 3.91 6.56
N TYR A 77 17.68 4.41 6.03
CA TYR A 77 17.96 4.32 4.60
C TYR A 77 18.45 2.91 4.22
N GLY A 78 17.80 2.29 3.23
CA GLY A 78 18.23 1.01 2.66
C GLY A 78 19.43 1.16 1.71
N PRO A 79 20.08 0.06 1.30
CA PRO A 79 21.32 0.10 0.50
C PRO A 79 21.22 0.91 -0.81
N ALA A 80 20.04 0.95 -1.45
CA ALA A 80 19.81 1.72 -2.68
C ALA A 80 19.85 3.25 -2.47
N PHE A 81 19.73 3.73 -1.24
CA PHE A 81 19.75 5.16 -0.86
C PHE A 81 21.03 5.54 -0.09
N GLN A 82 21.97 4.61 0.09
CA GLN A 82 23.20 4.84 0.83
C GLN A 82 24.36 5.28 -0.09
N ALA A 83 24.21 6.39 -0.82
CA ALA A 83 25.19 6.85 -1.82
C ALA A 83 26.34 7.73 -1.27
N ILE A 84 26.44 7.90 0.06
CA ILE A 84 27.54 8.67 0.70
C ILE A 84 28.65 7.68 1.04
N GLU A 85 29.87 7.93 0.55
CA GLU A 85 31.07 7.17 0.94
C GLU A 85 31.77 7.78 2.16
N GLN A 86 31.81 9.11 2.23
CA GLN A 86 32.53 9.85 3.26
C GLN A 86 31.96 11.27 3.41
N LEU A 87 31.99 11.80 4.62
CA LEU A 87 31.61 13.16 4.96
C LEU A 87 32.79 13.88 5.62
N SER A 88 33.05 15.09 5.14
CA SER A 88 34.01 16.03 5.73
C SER A 88 33.23 17.24 6.23
N ILE A 89 33.41 17.62 7.49
CA ILE A 89 32.64 18.68 8.16
C ILE A 89 33.57 19.82 8.56
N GLY A 90 33.16 21.04 8.27
CA GLY A 90 33.77 22.30 8.68
C GLY A 90 32.75 23.22 9.34
N GLU A 91 33.13 24.47 9.60
CA GLU A 91 32.25 25.48 10.21
C GLU A 91 31.20 25.95 9.19
N GLY A 92 29.96 25.50 9.35
CA GLY A 92 28.87 25.77 8.40
C GLY A 92 29.03 25.15 6.99
N ASP A 93 30.06 24.34 6.77
CA ASP A 93 30.41 23.69 5.51
C ASP A 93 30.43 22.16 5.68
N VAL A 94 29.87 21.42 4.72
CA VAL A 94 29.96 19.97 4.67
C VAL A 94 30.26 19.51 3.25
N LEU A 95 31.29 18.70 3.08
CA LEU A 95 31.64 18.09 1.80
C LEU A 95 31.45 16.57 1.87
N ALA A 96 30.58 16.04 1.03
CA ALA A 96 30.31 14.61 0.94
C ALA A 96 30.89 14.01 -0.34
N ARG A 97 31.60 12.88 -0.21
CA ARG A 97 31.96 12.01 -1.34
C ARG A 97 30.76 11.13 -1.66
N LEU A 98 30.30 11.18 -2.91
CA LEU A 98 29.15 10.42 -3.38
C LEU A 98 29.53 9.35 -4.39
N ARG A 99 28.88 8.18 -4.31
CA ARG A 99 28.93 7.11 -5.32
C ARG A 99 27.58 6.42 -5.40
N LEU A 100 27.08 6.25 -6.62
CA LEU A 100 25.83 5.56 -6.89
C LEU A 100 25.92 4.08 -6.42
N PRO A 101 25.00 3.62 -5.54
CA PRO A 101 25.01 2.23 -5.08
C PRO A 101 24.70 1.26 -6.21
N VAL A 102 25.47 0.18 -6.31
CA VAL A 102 25.16 -0.93 -7.22
C VAL A 102 24.28 -1.93 -6.46
N VAL A 103 22.96 -1.89 -6.68
CA VAL A 103 22.01 -2.79 -5.99
C VAL A 103 21.40 -3.81 -6.97
N PRO A 104 21.42 -5.12 -6.67
CA PRO A 104 20.93 -6.17 -7.57
C PRO A 104 19.45 -6.09 -7.96
N LEU A 105 18.63 -5.33 -7.21
CA LEU A 105 17.18 -5.20 -7.43
C LEU A 105 16.79 -4.08 -8.41
N GLN A 106 17.72 -3.21 -8.80
CA GLN A 106 17.48 -2.12 -9.77
C GLN A 106 18.04 -2.42 -11.17
N THR A 107 18.55 -3.63 -11.40
CA THR A 107 19.06 -4.10 -12.70
C THR A 107 17.98 -4.62 -13.65
N GLN A 108 16.68 -4.45 -13.34
CA GLN A 108 15.64 -4.60 -14.36
C GLN A 108 15.61 -3.35 -15.24
N THR A 109 16.60 -3.27 -16.10
CA THR A 109 16.70 -2.30 -17.19
C THR A 109 16.53 -3.04 -18.50
N GLN A 110 15.86 -2.38 -19.44
CA GLN A 110 15.84 -2.76 -20.84
C GLN A 110 17.26 -2.63 -21.40
N GLY A 111 18.07 -3.70 -21.27
CA GLY A 111 19.44 -3.84 -21.75
C GLY A 111 20.47 -2.99 -21.00
N ASP A 112 21.23 -3.58 -20.05
CA ASP A 112 22.53 -3.14 -19.48
C ASP A 112 22.77 -1.65 -19.15
N LYS A 113 21.76 -0.79 -19.16
CA LYS A 113 21.86 0.63 -18.85
C LYS A 113 20.95 0.97 -17.69
N PRO A 114 21.45 1.51 -16.56
CA PRO A 114 20.59 2.09 -15.53
C PRO A 114 19.59 3.04 -16.20
N LEU A 115 18.34 3.06 -15.71
CA LEU A 115 17.29 3.96 -16.20
C LEU A 115 17.86 5.38 -16.40
N PRO A 116 17.62 6.05 -17.55
CA PRO A 116 18.30 7.29 -17.88
C PRO A 116 17.72 8.47 -17.09
N TYR A 117 18.19 8.64 -15.85
CA TYR A 117 17.85 9.78 -15.02
C TYR A 117 18.89 10.90 -15.19
N VAL A 118 18.44 12.11 -15.54
CA VAL A 118 19.28 13.31 -15.45
C VAL A 118 19.66 13.58 -14.00
N LEU A 119 18.69 13.45 -13.08
CA LEU A 119 18.91 13.52 -11.64
C LEU A 119 18.60 12.14 -11.04
N HIS A 120 19.61 11.27 -10.90
CA HIS A 120 19.39 9.98 -10.27
C HIS A 120 18.90 10.18 -8.83
N PRO A 121 17.72 9.65 -8.43
CA PRO A 121 17.12 9.95 -7.12
C PRO A 121 18.06 9.68 -5.96
N ALA A 122 18.77 8.54 -5.96
CA ALA A 122 19.71 8.20 -4.89
C ALA A 122 20.90 9.19 -4.77
N MET A 123 21.37 9.79 -5.88
CA MET A 123 22.47 10.75 -5.84
C MET A 123 21.99 12.11 -5.34
N LEU A 124 20.83 12.56 -5.81
CA LEU A 124 20.20 13.80 -5.35
C LEU A 124 19.85 13.72 -3.86
N ASP A 125 19.25 12.61 -3.44
CA ASP A 125 18.86 12.36 -2.05
C ASP A 125 20.08 12.24 -1.14
N ALA A 126 21.16 11.60 -1.58
CA ALA A 126 22.42 11.57 -0.83
C ALA A 126 23.07 12.96 -0.66
N ALA A 127 22.90 13.87 -1.62
CA ALA A 127 23.32 15.26 -1.45
C ALA A 127 22.48 15.96 -0.36
N LEU A 128 21.19 15.66 -0.25
CA LEU A 128 20.35 16.09 0.88
C LEU A 128 20.78 15.43 2.19
N HIS A 129 21.12 14.13 2.17
CA HIS A 129 21.60 13.40 3.33
C HIS A 129 22.84 14.03 3.95
N ALA A 130 23.72 14.62 3.13
CA ALA A 130 24.93 15.28 3.60
C ALA A 130 24.65 16.44 4.57
N SER A 131 23.44 17.03 4.56
CA SER A 131 23.04 18.08 5.51
C SER A 131 23.09 17.64 6.99
N ILE A 132 23.08 16.33 7.28
CA ILE A 132 23.29 15.81 8.65
C ILE A 132 24.62 16.27 9.25
N GLY A 133 25.63 16.52 8.41
CA GLY A 133 26.92 17.04 8.85
C GLY A 133 26.81 18.38 9.57
N LEU A 134 25.87 19.24 9.17
CA LEU A 134 25.61 20.53 9.82
C LEU A 134 24.98 20.38 11.22
N LEU A 135 24.25 19.28 11.46
CA LEU A 135 23.70 18.96 12.77
C LEU A 135 24.77 18.31 13.67
N ILE A 136 25.66 17.50 13.08
CA ILE A 136 26.82 16.92 13.78
C ILE A 136 27.77 18.04 14.25
N GLU A 137 28.08 19.01 13.38
CA GLU A 137 28.91 20.18 13.69
C GLU A 137 28.45 20.94 14.93
N GLN A 138 27.15 21.26 15.03
CA GLN A 138 26.62 22.04 16.14
C GLN A 138 26.50 21.27 17.46
N ASN A 139 26.75 19.95 17.45
CA ASN A 139 26.43 19.04 18.56
C ASN A 139 25.01 19.28 19.12
N ALA A 140 24.08 19.68 18.24
CA ALA A 140 22.75 20.09 18.62
C ALA A 140 21.92 18.86 19.01
N GLN A 141 20.89 19.09 19.83
CA GLN A 141 19.91 18.05 20.11
C GLN A 141 19.29 17.61 18.78
N LEU A 142 19.43 16.32 18.49
CA LEU A 142 19.01 15.73 17.24
C LEU A 142 17.50 15.88 17.06
N GLN A 143 17.10 16.75 16.15
CA GLN A 143 15.75 16.73 15.59
C GLN A 143 15.89 16.43 14.10
N LEU A 144 15.10 15.47 13.62
CA LEU A 144 15.09 15.11 12.22
C LEU A 144 14.61 16.33 11.42
N GLN A 145 15.45 16.82 10.52
CA GLN A 145 15.14 17.92 9.61
C GLN A 145 14.82 17.33 8.24
N VAL A 146 13.64 17.63 7.71
CA VAL A 146 13.24 17.20 6.36
C VAL A 146 13.18 18.40 5.40
N PRO A 147 13.52 18.20 4.12
CA PRO A 147 13.32 19.21 3.08
C PRO A 147 11.85 19.67 3.04
N PHE A 148 11.63 20.99 3.07
CA PHE A 148 10.27 21.56 3.04
C PHE A 148 10.05 22.47 1.83
N ALA A 149 11.01 23.34 1.52
CA ALA A 149 10.92 24.26 0.39
C ALA A 149 12.30 24.47 -0.23
N LEU A 150 12.33 24.68 -1.54
CA LEU A 150 13.54 25.01 -2.29
C LEU A 150 13.28 26.29 -3.07
N ALA A 151 14.19 27.26 -2.99
CA ALA A 151 14.05 28.50 -3.75
C ALA A 151 14.37 28.29 -5.23
N GLU A 152 15.44 27.54 -5.53
CA GLU A 152 15.85 27.27 -6.90
C GLU A 152 16.59 25.93 -7.02
N LEU A 153 16.27 25.17 -8.08
CA LEU A 153 17.04 24.03 -8.54
C LEU A 153 17.59 24.36 -9.93
N LEU A 154 18.91 24.48 -10.05
CA LEU A 154 19.60 24.62 -11.32
C LEU A 154 20.12 23.25 -11.78
N ILE A 155 19.62 22.74 -12.89
CA ILE A 155 20.09 21.50 -13.53
C ILE A 155 20.97 21.90 -14.71
N ILE A 156 22.27 21.66 -14.59
CA ILE A 156 23.28 22.07 -15.59
C ILE A 156 23.61 20.89 -16.51
N ASN A 157 23.85 19.72 -15.91
CA ASN A 157 24.17 18.46 -16.59
C ASN A 157 23.54 17.27 -15.83
N GLU A 158 23.66 16.07 -16.39
CA GLU A 158 23.35 14.83 -15.68
C GLU A 158 24.19 14.71 -14.40
N LEU A 159 23.58 14.26 -13.30
CA LEU A 159 24.33 13.98 -12.08
C LEU A 159 25.32 12.85 -12.33
N PRO A 160 26.60 13.03 -11.97
CA PRO A 160 27.60 11.99 -12.17
C PRO A 160 27.31 10.80 -11.24
N THR A 161 27.67 9.58 -11.65
CA THR A 161 27.52 8.37 -10.82
C THR A 161 28.53 8.31 -9.67
N GLN A 162 29.54 9.18 -9.68
CA GLN A 162 30.45 9.45 -8.59
C GLN A 162 30.85 10.93 -8.62
N GLY A 163 30.98 11.55 -7.45
CA GLY A 163 31.34 12.96 -7.38
C GLY A 163 31.34 13.48 -5.95
N TRP A 164 31.05 14.77 -5.80
CA TRP A 164 31.01 15.46 -4.53
C TRP A 164 29.73 16.27 -4.38
N ALA A 165 29.23 16.38 -3.16
CA ALA A 165 28.21 17.35 -2.79
C ALA A 165 28.77 18.29 -1.72
N TRP A 166 28.74 19.59 -1.98
CA TRP A 166 29.10 20.62 -1.00
C TRP A 166 27.83 21.29 -0.48
N VAL A 167 27.59 21.13 0.82
CA VAL A 167 26.48 21.73 1.56
C VAL A 167 26.99 22.91 2.36
N ARG A 168 26.31 24.05 2.25
CA ARG A 168 26.64 25.29 2.97
C ARG A 168 25.44 25.79 3.74
N ARG A 169 25.62 26.11 5.03
CA ARG A 169 24.60 26.81 5.82
C ARG A 169 24.50 28.27 5.36
N ARG A 170 23.29 28.75 5.07
CA ARG A 170 23.02 30.18 4.91
C ARG A 170 22.76 30.79 6.29
N GLN A 171 23.47 31.86 6.63
CA GLN A 171 23.17 32.62 7.83
C GLN A 171 21.81 33.33 7.68
N GLY A 172 20.97 33.25 8.70
CA GLY A 172 19.63 33.84 8.72
C GLY A 172 19.11 34.03 10.15
N HIS A 173 18.11 34.91 10.31
CA HIS A 173 17.54 35.28 11.61
C HIS A 173 16.33 34.41 12.03
N THR A 174 16.02 33.37 11.25
CA THR A 174 14.84 32.49 11.44
C THR A 174 15.23 31.18 12.09
N ALA A 175 14.31 30.56 12.82
CA ALA A 175 14.49 29.22 13.39
C ALA A 175 14.62 28.08 12.34
N GLU A 176 14.28 28.34 11.07
CA GLU A 176 14.43 27.39 9.97
C GLU A 176 15.89 27.32 9.49
N LEU A 177 16.45 26.11 9.39
CA LEU A 177 17.76 25.87 8.78
C LEU A 177 17.65 26.04 7.26
N LYS A 178 18.42 26.99 6.72
CA LYS A 178 18.55 27.22 5.27
C LYS A 178 19.92 26.84 4.78
N LEU A 179 19.97 26.17 3.63
CA LEU A 179 21.22 25.65 3.08
C LEU A 179 21.24 25.69 1.54
N ASP A 180 22.46 25.74 1.01
CA ASP A 180 22.76 25.54 -0.41
C ASP A 180 23.49 24.23 -0.60
N ILE A 181 23.25 23.57 -1.72
CA ILE A 181 23.93 22.34 -2.11
C ILE A 181 24.41 22.45 -3.54
N GLU A 182 25.67 22.14 -3.80
CA GLU A 182 26.25 22.04 -5.14
C GLU A 182 26.76 20.61 -5.34
N ILE A 183 26.37 19.97 -6.43
CA ILE A 183 26.78 18.61 -6.79
C ILE A 183 27.68 18.70 -8.01
N CYS A 184 28.89 18.16 -7.92
CA CYS A 184 29.89 18.20 -8.98
C CYS A 184 30.57 16.84 -9.19
N ASP A 185 31.27 16.69 -10.30
CA ASP A 185 32.14 15.54 -10.55
C ASP A 185 33.49 15.65 -9.80
N ASP A 186 34.40 14.69 -10.06
CA ASP A 186 35.70 14.60 -9.40
C ASP A 186 36.67 15.71 -9.79
N GLU A 187 36.44 16.36 -10.93
CA GLU A 187 37.20 17.53 -11.34
C GLU A 187 36.64 18.82 -10.73
N GLY A 188 35.40 18.81 -10.24
CA GLY A 188 34.74 19.98 -9.65
C GLY A 188 33.73 20.66 -10.59
N ARG A 189 33.44 20.11 -11.78
CA ARG A 189 32.44 20.69 -12.68
C ARG A 189 31.04 20.47 -12.11
N VAL A 190 30.29 21.54 -11.91
CA VAL A 190 29.00 21.49 -11.23
C VAL A 190 27.93 20.95 -12.19
N ALA A 191 27.20 19.93 -11.74
CA ALA A 191 26.09 19.31 -12.47
C ALA A 191 24.73 19.83 -12.01
N ALA A 192 24.57 20.11 -10.71
CA ALA A 192 23.34 20.68 -10.16
C ALA A 192 23.59 21.58 -8.95
N ARG A 193 22.67 22.53 -8.72
CA ARG A 193 22.67 23.41 -7.55
C ARG A 193 21.27 23.50 -6.95
N LEU A 194 21.17 23.30 -5.64
CA LEU A 194 19.97 23.55 -4.85
C LEU A 194 20.25 24.79 -4.02
N LEU A 195 19.55 25.88 -4.29
CA LEU A 195 19.75 27.16 -3.61
C LEU A 195 18.58 27.46 -2.68
N GLY A 196 18.90 27.86 -1.45
CA GLY A 196 17.91 28.27 -0.45
C GLY A 196 16.98 27.13 -0.01
N LEU A 197 17.50 25.90 0.08
CA LEU A 197 16.73 24.80 0.65
C LEU A 197 16.42 25.12 2.12
N SER A 198 15.14 25.09 2.48
CA SER A 198 14.66 25.27 3.83
C SER A 198 14.21 23.92 4.37
N THR A 199 14.69 23.55 5.56
CA THR A 199 14.27 22.33 6.25
C THR A 199 13.38 22.65 7.44
N ARG A 200 12.53 21.68 7.81
CA ARG A 200 11.68 21.76 8.99
C ARG A 200 11.87 20.56 9.90
N PRO A 201 11.72 20.74 11.22
CA PRO A 201 11.73 19.62 12.15
C PRO A 201 10.52 18.74 11.86
N LEU A 202 10.77 17.46 11.60
CA LEU A 202 9.73 16.45 11.60
C LEU A 202 9.50 16.03 13.05
N ALA A 203 8.29 16.28 13.56
CA ALA A 203 7.90 15.77 14.87
C ALA A 203 7.97 14.24 14.82
N THR A 204 8.95 13.65 15.51
CA THR A 204 9.03 12.21 15.71
C THR A 204 7.97 11.80 16.74
N SER A 205 6.69 11.95 16.41
CA SER A 205 5.67 11.08 16.98
C SER A 205 5.70 9.82 16.13
N SER A 206 6.68 8.96 16.35
CA SER A 206 6.65 7.64 15.74
C SER A 206 5.39 6.96 16.29
N PRO A 207 4.34 6.65 15.49
CA PRO A 207 3.48 5.56 15.90
C PRO A 207 4.43 4.38 16.09
N SER A 208 4.47 3.81 17.29
CA SER A 208 5.26 2.62 17.56
C SER A 208 4.93 1.60 16.48
N VAL A 209 5.91 1.16 15.68
CA VAL A 209 5.72 0.01 14.81
C VAL A 209 5.42 -1.15 15.75
N GLN A 210 4.14 -1.49 15.85
CA GLN A 210 3.63 -2.50 16.76
C GLN A 210 3.24 -3.73 15.94
N THR A 211 3.63 -4.89 16.45
CA THR A 211 3.15 -6.17 15.91
C THR A 211 1.74 -6.38 16.45
N LEU A 212 0.75 -6.37 15.56
CA LEU A 212 -0.64 -6.68 15.89
C LEU A 212 -0.90 -8.17 15.74
N LEU A 213 -1.61 -8.76 16.71
CA LEU A 213 -2.21 -10.07 16.53
C LEU A 213 -3.63 -9.88 15.99
N LEU A 214 -3.83 -10.31 14.74
CA LEU A 214 -5.15 -10.33 14.13
C LEU A 214 -5.72 -11.75 14.19
N THR A 215 -6.94 -11.89 14.67
CA THR A 215 -7.70 -13.15 14.62
C THR A 215 -8.92 -13.00 13.73
N PRO A 216 -9.32 -14.03 12.97
CA PRO A 216 -10.50 -13.94 12.13
C PRO A 216 -11.76 -14.06 12.99
N ASP A 217 -12.63 -13.06 12.95
CA ASP A 217 -13.90 -13.03 13.71
C ASP A 217 -15.10 -12.71 12.79
N TRP A 218 -16.31 -12.92 13.30
CA TRP A 218 -17.57 -12.62 12.64
C TRP A 218 -18.08 -11.23 13.02
N GLN A 219 -18.11 -10.33 12.05
CA GLN A 219 -18.68 -9.00 12.24
C GLN A 219 -20.15 -9.02 11.80
N GLU A 220 -21.04 -8.65 12.72
CA GLU A 220 -22.45 -8.47 12.41
C GLU A 220 -22.62 -7.26 11.49
N GLU A 221 -23.32 -7.45 10.39
CA GLU A 221 -23.80 -6.34 9.58
C GLU A 221 -25.31 -6.22 9.73
N THR A 222 -25.77 -5.00 9.99
CA THR A 222 -27.19 -4.69 9.91
C THR A 222 -27.63 -4.83 8.46
N VAL A 223 -28.39 -5.87 8.17
CA VAL A 223 -29.17 -5.95 6.93
C VAL A 223 -30.20 -4.83 7.02
N PRO A 224 -30.17 -3.80 6.15
CA PRO A 224 -31.18 -2.75 6.21
C PRO A 224 -32.57 -3.39 6.09
N GLU A 225 -33.46 -3.07 7.02
CA GLU A 225 -34.84 -3.54 6.98
C GLU A 225 -35.48 -3.17 5.64
N ARG A 226 -36.11 -4.16 5.00
CA ARG A 226 -36.74 -4.04 3.68
C ARG A 226 -37.80 -2.92 3.68
N GLU A 227 -37.49 -1.78 3.09
CA GLU A 227 -38.52 -0.92 2.50
C GLU A 227 -38.86 -1.44 1.09
N PRO A 228 -40.13 -1.75 0.79
CA PRO A 228 -40.55 -2.07 -0.57
C PRO A 228 -40.70 -0.76 -1.36
N ALA A 229 -39.58 -0.16 -1.78
CA ALA A 229 -39.63 1.04 -2.61
C ALA A 229 -38.51 1.09 -3.65
N SER A 230 -38.93 1.03 -4.91
CA SER A 230 -38.31 1.67 -6.07
C SER A 230 -36.94 1.14 -6.52
N LEU A 231 -37.00 0.15 -7.42
CA LEU A 231 -35.94 -0.22 -8.36
C LEU A 231 -35.68 0.93 -9.36
N SER A 232 -35.04 2.00 -8.90
CA SER A 232 -34.52 3.05 -9.79
C SER A 232 -33.50 3.87 -9.02
N HIS A 233 -32.30 4.00 -9.59
CA HIS A 233 -31.15 4.81 -9.13
C HIS A 233 -30.09 4.10 -8.29
N THR A 234 -29.50 3.02 -8.82
CA THR A 234 -28.04 2.71 -8.74
C THR A 234 -27.67 1.55 -9.70
N ALA A 235 -28.28 1.51 -10.90
CA ALA A 235 -27.98 0.48 -11.90
C ALA A 235 -26.64 0.71 -12.64
N ASP A 236 -26.02 1.88 -12.48
CA ASP A 236 -24.86 2.33 -13.27
C ASP A 236 -23.48 2.03 -12.65
N GLN A 237 -23.40 1.38 -11.48
CA GLN A 237 -22.10 1.07 -10.84
C GLN A 237 -21.87 -0.41 -10.51
N VAL A 238 -22.85 -1.30 -10.74
CA VAL A 238 -22.64 -2.75 -10.64
C VAL A 238 -22.13 -3.25 -11.99
N ALA A 239 -20.83 -3.04 -12.22
CA ALA A 239 -20.13 -3.51 -13.40
C ALA A 239 -20.40 -5.01 -13.64
N HIS A 240 -21.13 -5.30 -14.72
CA HIS A 240 -21.13 -6.52 -15.53
C HIS A 240 -20.52 -7.78 -14.90
N LEU A 241 -21.13 -8.35 -13.85
CA LEU A 241 -20.87 -9.73 -13.48
C LEU A 241 -21.70 -10.65 -14.39
N THR A 242 -21.00 -11.50 -15.13
CA THR A 242 -21.63 -12.52 -15.97
C THR A 242 -22.24 -13.61 -15.07
N GLN A 243 -23.45 -14.06 -15.42
CA GLN A 243 -24.16 -15.28 -14.95
C GLN A 243 -23.48 -16.01 -13.77
N PRO A 244 -23.89 -15.80 -12.51
CA PRO A 244 -23.24 -16.42 -11.36
C PRO A 244 -23.41 -17.95 -11.38
N LEU A 245 -22.37 -18.67 -10.94
CA LEU A 245 -22.44 -20.10 -10.64
C LEU A 245 -22.75 -20.29 -9.15
N VAL A 246 -23.90 -20.87 -8.84
CA VAL A 246 -24.32 -21.19 -7.48
C VAL A 246 -24.16 -22.68 -7.24
N LEU A 247 -23.41 -23.05 -6.21
CA LEU A 247 -23.16 -24.43 -5.80
C LEU A 247 -23.81 -24.68 -4.44
N LEU A 248 -24.84 -25.51 -4.41
CA LEU A 248 -25.57 -25.88 -3.19
C LEU A 248 -24.95 -27.13 -2.60
N CYS A 249 -24.26 -27.00 -1.47
CA CYS A 249 -23.56 -28.11 -0.81
C CYS A 249 -24.37 -28.62 0.38
N ASP A 250 -24.75 -29.91 0.36
CA ASP A 250 -25.46 -30.58 1.45
C ASP A 250 -26.81 -29.92 1.84
N LEU A 251 -27.52 -29.37 0.85
CA LEU A 251 -28.86 -28.78 0.95
C LEU A 251 -29.89 -29.66 0.20
N PRO A 252 -30.24 -30.85 0.71
CA PRO A 252 -31.06 -31.83 -0.01
C PRO A 252 -32.52 -31.38 -0.23
N HIS A 253 -33.02 -30.44 0.58
CA HIS A 253 -34.37 -29.91 0.49
C HIS A 253 -34.53 -28.79 -0.55
N ILE A 254 -33.42 -28.29 -1.11
CA ILE A 254 -33.42 -27.22 -2.12
C ILE A 254 -33.07 -27.82 -3.47
N THR A 255 -33.95 -27.64 -4.45
CA THR A 255 -33.73 -28.20 -5.78
C THR A 255 -32.96 -27.20 -6.66
N ALA A 256 -31.74 -27.53 -7.06
CA ALA A 256 -30.89 -26.64 -7.89
C ALA A 256 -31.55 -26.18 -9.19
N SER A 257 -32.31 -27.05 -9.89
CA SER A 257 -33.01 -26.66 -11.13
C SER A 257 -34.11 -25.63 -10.87
N ARG A 258 -34.80 -25.71 -9.74
CA ARG A 258 -35.82 -24.73 -9.33
C ARG A 258 -35.19 -23.40 -8.94
N MET A 259 -34.10 -23.44 -8.18
CA MET A 259 -33.29 -22.26 -7.87
C MET A 259 -32.80 -21.57 -9.15
N GLN A 260 -32.25 -22.34 -10.09
CA GLN A 260 -31.78 -21.81 -11.38
C GLN A 260 -32.90 -21.11 -12.16
N ALA A 261 -34.10 -21.71 -12.22
CA ALA A 261 -35.24 -21.12 -12.92
C ALA A 261 -35.71 -19.79 -12.31
N GLN A 262 -35.42 -19.55 -11.03
CA GLN A 262 -35.80 -18.33 -10.30
C GLN A 262 -34.67 -17.28 -10.26
N MET A 263 -33.50 -17.57 -10.81
CA MET A 263 -32.39 -16.62 -10.94
C MET A 263 -32.65 -15.69 -12.12
N ALA A 264 -32.78 -14.38 -11.85
CA ALA A 264 -33.13 -13.37 -12.86
C ALA A 264 -32.02 -13.08 -13.90
N SER A 265 -30.77 -13.48 -13.62
CA SER A 265 -29.56 -13.06 -14.36
C SER A 265 -28.94 -14.13 -15.26
N GLY A 266 -29.65 -15.24 -15.55
CA GLY A 266 -29.13 -16.32 -16.40
C GLY A 266 -28.03 -17.18 -15.76
N GLY A 267 -27.87 -17.13 -14.43
CA GLY A 267 -26.88 -17.93 -13.70
C GLY A 267 -27.10 -19.45 -13.78
N ARG A 268 -26.07 -20.21 -13.40
CA ARG A 268 -26.12 -21.67 -13.27
C ARG A 268 -26.27 -22.04 -11.80
N CYS A 269 -27.09 -23.04 -11.50
CA CYS A 269 -27.18 -23.60 -10.15
C CYS A 269 -27.00 -25.12 -10.19
N ARG A 270 -26.08 -25.63 -9.36
CA ARG A 270 -25.78 -27.06 -9.24
C ARG A 270 -25.80 -27.49 -7.77
N SER A 271 -26.17 -28.73 -7.52
CA SER A 271 -26.10 -29.33 -6.19
C SER A 271 -24.87 -30.21 -6.08
N LEU A 272 -23.97 -29.89 -5.15
CA LEU A 272 -22.87 -30.76 -4.77
C LEU A 272 -23.30 -31.60 -3.57
N HIS A 273 -23.20 -32.91 -3.72
CA HIS A 273 -23.64 -33.86 -2.69
C HIS A 273 -22.65 -35.02 -2.59
N SER A 274 -22.55 -35.58 -1.40
CA SER A 274 -21.77 -36.79 -1.14
C SER A 274 -22.62 -37.80 -0.39
N SER A 275 -22.55 -39.06 -0.80
CA SER A 275 -23.17 -40.20 -0.10
C SER A 275 -22.25 -40.80 0.98
N GLN A 276 -21.06 -40.24 1.17
CA GLN A 276 -20.08 -40.74 2.13
C GLN A 276 -20.54 -40.50 3.57
N VAL A 277 -20.27 -41.47 4.44
CA VAL A 277 -20.62 -41.37 5.88
C VAL A 277 -19.58 -40.55 6.64
N ARG A 278 -18.30 -40.71 6.30
CA ARG A 278 -17.17 -40.04 6.97
C ARG A 278 -17.00 -38.60 6.45
N ARG A 279 -16.90 -37.63 7.36
CA ARG A 279 -16.84 -36.19 7.04
C ARG A 279 -15.67 -35.80 6.13
N GLU A 280 -14.52 -36.44 6.31
CA GLU A 280 -13.31 -36.24 5.50
C GLU A 280 -13.49 -36.70 4.05
N HIS A 281 -14.17 -37.83 3.84
CA HIS A 281 -14.46 -38.33 2.50
C HIS A 281 -15.54 -37.49 1.83
N ARG A 282 -16.56 -37.02 2.58
CA ARG A 282 -17.53 -36.04 2.09
C ARG A 282 -16.83 -34.77 1.62
N PHE A 283 -15.95 -34.21 2.45
CA PHE A 283 -15.19 -33.02 2.10
C PHE A 283 -14.34 -33.24 0.85
N GLN A 284 -13.58 -34.35 0.77
CA GLN A 284 -12.77 -34.68 -0.39
C GLN A 284 -13.61 -34.79 -1.67
N GLU A 285 -14.75 -35.48 -1.63
CA GLU A 285 -15.63 -35.65 -2.77
C GLU A 285 -16.23 -34.32 -3.24
N VAL A 286 -16.69 -33.48 -2.29
CA VAL A 286 -17.22 -32.14 -2.62
C VAL A 286 -16.13 -31.22 -3.18
N VAL A 287 -14.88 -31.30 -2.67
CA VAL A 287 -13.75 -30.56 -3.25
C VAL A 287 -13.48 -30.98 -4.69
N LEU A 288 -13.50 -32.28 -4.99
CA LEU A 288 -13.31 -32.78 -6.35
C LEU A 288 -14.40 -32.29 -7.30
N GLN A 289 -15.67 -32.34 -6.87
CA GLN A 289 -16.79 -31.81 -7.65
C GLN A 289 -16.67 -30.30 -7.86
N LEU A 290 -16.29 -29.53 -6.83
CA LEU A 290 -16.05 -28.09 -6.96
C LEU A 290 -14.95 -27.78 -7.98
N ILE A 291 -13.81 -28.48 -7.92
CA ILE A 291 -12.71 -28.28 -8.88
C ILE A 291 -13.18 -28.60 -10.30
N GLN A 292 -14.01 -29.62 -10.49
CA GLN A 292 -14.58 -29.95 -11.79
C GLN A 292 -15.47 -28.82 -12.31
N GLU A 293 -16.41 -28.32 -11.51
CA GLU A 293 -17.28 -27.19 -11.87
C GLU A 293 -16.49 -25.93 -12.21
N LEU A 294 -15.42 -25.63 -11.46
CA LEU A 294 -14.51 -24.51 -11.75
C LEU A 294 -13.77 -24.70 -13.07
N ARG A 295 -13.36 -25.93 -13.43
CA ARG A 295 -12.73 -26.23 -14.72
C ARG A 295 -13.72 -26.07 -15.88
N GLU A 296 -14.93 -26.57 -15.73
CA GLU A 296 -15.99 -26.43 -16.74
C GLU A 296 -16.37 -24.97 -16.96
N LEU A 297 -16.49 -24.19 -15.88
CA LEU A 297 -16.68 -22.74 -15.92
C LEU A 297 -15.55 -22.05 -16.70
N ARG A 298 -14.29 -22.45 -16.47
CA ARG A 298 -13.14 -21.86 -17.17
C ARG A 298 -13.07 -22.20 -18.66
N GLN A 299 -13.52 -23.39 -19.05
CA GLN A 299 -13.52 -23.89 -20.43
C GLN A 299 -14.76 -23.46 -21.24
N SER A 300 -15.76 -22.88 -20.58
CA SER A 300 -16.97 -22.38 -21.25
C SER A 300 -16.63 -21.20 -22.19
N PRO A 301 -17.14 -21.18 -23.44
CA PRO A 301 -16.85 -20.10 -24.38
C PRO A 301 -17.40 -18.74 -23.87
N PRO A 302 -16.74 -17.60 -24.20
CA PRO A 302 -17.27 -16.28 -23.88
C PRO A 302 -18.67 -16.12 -24.49
N LEU A 303 -19.62 -15.57 -23.72
CA LEU A 303 -20.99 -15.34 -24.20
C LEU A 303 -21.05 -14.33 -25.37
N GLU A 304 -20.02 -13.50 -25.55
CA GLU A 304 -19.92 -12.54 -26.65
C GLU A 304 -18.64 -12.74 -27.46
N ALA A 305 -18.82 -13.10 -28.74
CA ALA A 305 -17.75 -13.39 -29.69
C ALA A 305 -16.84 -12.19 -30.05
N SER A 306 -17.13 -10.98 -29.54
CA SER A 306 -16.38 -9.74 -29.86
C SER A 306 -15.44 -9.23 -28.77
N SER A 307 -15.46 -9.81 -27.57
CA SER A 307 -14.57 -9.38 -26.47
C SER A 307 -13.31 -10.23 -26.38
N THR A 308 -12.14 -9.58 -26.37
CA THR A 308 -10.83 -10.23 -26.17
C THR A 308 -10.54 -10.49 -24.69
N THR A 309 -11.37 -9.97 -23.78
CA THR A 309 -11.19 -10.03 -22.33
C THR A 309 -12.28 -10.90 -21.71
N LYS A 310 -11.88 -11.89 -20.90
CA LYS A 310 -12.81 -12.77 -20.17
C LYS A 310 -13.54 -11.95 -19.12
N ALA A 311 -14.88 -11.94 -19.18
CA ALA A 311 -15.71 -11.21 -18.22
C ALA A 311 -15.55 -11.77 -16.80
N PRO A 312 -15.67 -10.93 -15.75
CA PRO A 312 -15.56 -11.40 -14.38
C PRO A 312 -16.69 -12.39 -14.05
N MET A 313 -16.32 -13.47 -13.35
CA MET A 313 -17.21 -14.58 -13.00
C MET A 313 -17.36 -14.67 -11.48
N LEU A 314 -18.60 -14.81 -11.01
CA LEU A 314 -18.90 -15.00 -9.59
C LEU A 314 -19.30 -16.45 -9.32
N VAL A 315 -18.63 -17.08 -8.35
CA VAL A 315 -18.96 -18.42 -7.84
C VAL A 315 -19.42 -18.28 -6.39
N GLN A 316 -20.67 -18.66 -6.11
CA GLN A 316 -21.26 -18.63 -4.77
C GLN A 316 -21.51 -20.06 -4.30
N ILE A 317 -20.84 -20.48 -3.23
CA ILE A 317 -21.05 -21.78 -2.59
C ILE A 317 -21.92 -21.57 -1.36
N VAL A 318 -23.02 -22.31 -1.26
CA VAL A 318 -23.91 -22.28 -0.09
C VAL A 318 -23.72 -23.58 0.69
N VAL A 319 -23.42 -23.46 1.98
CA VAL A 319 -23.26 -24.60 2.88
C VAL A 319 -24.23 -24.49 4.05
N ALA A 320 -24.89 -25.61 4.38
CA ALA A 320 -25.71 -25.69 5.58
C ALA A 320 -24.83 -25.88 6.82
N GLN A 321 -25.01 -25.02 7.82
CA GLN A 321 -24.45 -25.21 9.15
C GLN A 321 -25.33 -26.20 9.92
N ARG A 322 -24.72 -27.33 10.31
CA ARG A 322 -25.37 -28.38 11.11
C ARG A 322 -24.74 -28.41 12.50
N GLU A 323 -25.40 -29.07 13.45
CA GLU A 323 -24.88 -29.26 14.81
C GLU A 323 -23.52 -29.99 14.80
N GLU A 324 -23.34 -30.92 13.86
CA GLU A 324 -22.03 -31.51 13.59
C GLU A 324 -21.25 -30.71 12.53
N PRO A 325 -19.95 -30.41 12.77
CA PRO A 325 -19.13 -29.66 11.81
C PRO A 325 -18.89 -30.48 10.53
N SER A 326 -19.43 -30.01 9.41
CA SER A 326 -19.36 -30.68 8.10
C SER A 326 -18.02 -30.54 7.37
N LEU A 327 -17.11 -29.70 7.88
CA LEU A 327 -15.87 -29.25 7.23
C LEU A 327 -16.05 -28.50 5.89
N LEU A 328 -17.27 -28.43 5.33
CA LEU A 328 -17.53 -27.80 4.03
C LEU A 328 -17.28 -26.29 4.04
N GLN A 329 -17.27 -25.65 5.21
CA GLN A 329 -16.82 -24.26 5.34
C GLN A 329 -15.35 -24.05 4.92
N ALA A 330 -14.53 -25.11 4.87
CA ALA A 330 -13.16 -25.04 4.35
C ALA A 330 -13.10 -24.89 2.83
N LEU A 331 -14.20 -25.04 2.09
CA LEU A 331 -14.27 -24.79 0.64
C LEU A 331 -13.92 -23.34 0.27
N VAL A 332 -14.06 -22.39 1.21
CA VAL A 332 -13.56 -21.02 1.03
C VAL A 332 -12.06 -20.99 0.71
N GLY A 333 -11.27 -21.93 1.24
CA GLY A 333 -9.85 -22.07 0.92
C GLY A 333 -9.63 -22.42 -0.55
N VAL A 334 -10.44 -23.31 -1.11
CA VAL A 334 -10.38 -23.70 -2.54
C VAL A 334 -10.73 -22.50 -3.43
N LEU A 335 -11.78 -21.75 -3.07
CA LEU A 335 -12.15 -20.53 -3.80
C LEU A 335 -11.06 -19.46 -3.77
N LYS A 336 -10.41 -19.26 -2.62
CA LYS A 336 -9.30 -18.31 -2.48
C LYS A 336 -8.12 -18.66 -3.39
N VAL A 337 -7.75 -19.95 -3.45
CA VAL A 337 -6.71 -20.43 -4.37
C VAL A 337 -7.12 -20.23 -5.83
N ALA A 338 -8.34 -20.61 -6.20
CA ALA A 338 -8.84 -20.43 -7.57
C ALA A 338 -8.85 -18.96 -8.00
N GLN A 339 -9.17 -18.03 -7.10
CA GLN A 339 -9.12 -16.59 -7.37
C GLN A 339 -7.68 -16.05 -7.52
N GLN A 340 -6.69 -16.64 -6.84
CA GLN A 340 -5.28 -16.29 -7.03
C GLN A 340 -4.76 -16.76 -8.40
N GLU A 341 -5.25 -17.89 -8.90
CA GLU A 341 -4.90 -18.41 -10.23
C GLU A 341 -5.62 -17.69 -11.38
N ASP A 342 -6.85 -17.23 -11.16
CA ASP A 342 -7.66 -16.50 -12.16
C ASP A 342 -8.28 -15.25 -11.53
N LEU A 343 -7.66 -14.09 -11.78
CA LEU A 343 -8.09 -12.80 -11.21
C LEU A 343 -9.49 -12.36 -11.68
N THR A 344 -10.03 -12.98 -12.74
CA THR A 344 -11.40 -12.74 -13.21
C THR A 344 -12.45 -13.46 -12.37
N LEU A 345 -12.04 -14.47 -11.58
CA LEU A 345 -12.91 -15.21 -10.70
C LEU A 345 -13.07 -14.48 -9.36
N ARG A 346 -14.30 -14.47 -8.86
CA ARG A 346 -14.66 -14.06 -7.49
C ARG A 346 -15.40 -15.20 -6.82
N GLY A 347 -14.94 -15.60 -5.64
CA GLY A 347 -15.53 -16.70 -4.88
C GLY A 347 -16.15 -16.22 -3.58
N GLN A 348 -17.38 -16.67 -3.29
CA GLN A 348 -18.06 -16.45 -2.02
C GLN A 348 -18.49 -17.79 -1.43
N LEU A 349 -18.26 -17.96 -0.13
CA LEU A 349 -18.86 -19.01 0.67
C LEU A 349 -19.92 -18.39 1.59
N ILE A 350 -21.15 -18.89 1.51
CA ILE A 350 -22.30 -18.45 2.30
C ILE A 350 -22.73 -19.60 3.20
N GLU A 351 -22.53 -19.43 4.50
CA GLU A 351 -23.03 -20.34 5.53
C GLU A 351 -24.48 -19.98 5.88
N VAL A 352 -25.36 -20.98 5.93
CA VAL A 352 -26.76 -20.80 6.35
C VAL A 352 -27.07 -21.70 7.53
N GLN A 353 -27.58 -21.14 8.63
CA GLN A 353 -27.97 -21.91 9.81
C GLN A 353 -29.33 -22.59 9.59
N GLY A 354 -29.40 -23.90 9.85
CA GLY A 354 -30.64 -24.66 9.82
C GLY A 354 -31.19 -24.90 8.41
N GLN A 355 -32.51 -25.13 8.32
CA GLN A 355 -33.20 -25.37 7.04
C GLN A 355 -33.66 -24.04 6.43
N ALA A 356 -32.78 -23.40 5.67
CA ALA A 356 -33.12 -22.20 4.90
C ALA A 356 -34.23 -22.50 3.87
N GLN A 357 -35.18 -21.58 3.72
CA GLN A 357 -36.19 -21.63 2.66
C GLN A 357 -35.58 -21.15 1.33
N GLU A 358 -36.12 -21.64 0.21
CA GLU A 358 -35.64 -21.27 -1.13
C GLU A 358 -35.74 -19.76 -1.38
N THR A 359 -36.81 -19.12 -0.90
CA THR A 359 -37.05 -17.67 -1.03
C THR A 359 -36.00 -16.83 -0.31
N ASP A 360 -35.62 -17.24 0.90
CA ASP A 360 -34.61 -16.55 1.70
C ASP A 360 -33.24 -16.72 1.07
N LEU A 361 -32.92 -17.93 0.62
CA LEU A 361 -31.65 -18.21 -0.04
C LEU A 361 -31.46 -17.41 -1.33
N LEU A 362 -32.51 -17.29 -2.15
CA LEU A 362 -32.46 -16.45 -3.36
C LEU A 362 -32.22 -14.98 -3.04
N ALA A 363 -32.83 -14.47 -1.98
CA ALA A 363 -32.61 -13.09 -1.54
C ALA A 363 -31.14 -12.90 -1.10
N TRP A 364 -30.62 -13.80 -0.27
CA TRP A 364 -29.24 -13.75 0.20
C TRP A 364 -28.22 -13.88 -0.93
N LEU A 365 -28.47 -14.75 -1.93
CA LEU A 365 -27.59 -14.88 -3.10
C LEU A 365 -27.51 -13.57 -3.89
N ARG A 366 -28.65 -12.92 -4.15
CA ARG A 366 -28.74 -11.65 -4.88
C ARG A 366 -28.09 -10.50 -4.12
N GLU A 367 -28.29 -10.44 -2.81
CA GLU A 367 -27.65 -9.43 -1.96
C GLU A 367 -26.12 -9.54 -2.02
N ASN A 368 -25.59 -10.76 -1.89
CA ASN A 368 -24.15 -11.00 -1.93
C ASN A 368 -23.54 -10.81 -3.35
N GLN A 369 -24.35 -10.94 -4.41
CA GLN A 369 -23.92 -10.60 -5.78
C GLN A 369 -23.55 -9.12 -5.94
N LEU A 370 -24.16 -8.24 -5.15
CA LEU A 370 -23.83 -6.80 -5.14
C LEU A 370 -22.53 -6.51 -4.38
N ARG A 371 -21.97 -7.49 -3.65
CA ARG A 371 -20.79 -7.34 -2.80
C ARG A 371 -19.77 -8.47 -3.04
N PRO A 372 -19.26 -8.63 -4.29
CA PRO A 372 -18.43 -9.77 -4.68
C PRO A 372 -17.05 -9.83 -4.00
N HIS A 373 -16.68 -8.80 -3.23
CA HIS A 373 -15.42 -8.73 -2.49
C HIS A 373 -15.49 -9.44 -1.13
N GLU A 374 -16.69 -9.63 -0.57
CA GLU A 374 -16.88 -10.38 0.68
C GLU A 374 -16.85 -11.87 0.38
N GLN A 375 -15.85 -12.58 0.89
CA GLN A 375 -15.58 -13.97 0.48
C GLN A 375 -16.19 -15.02 1.41
N HIS A 376 -16.48 -14.67 2.66
CA HIS A 376 -16.96 -15.62 3.67
C HIS A 376 -18.05 -14.96 4.51
N ILE A 377 -19.29 -15.40 4.29
CA ILE A 377 -20.51 -14.83 4.86
C ILE A 377 -21.25 -15.91 5.64
N ARG A 378 -21.96 -15.50 6.69
CA ARG A 378 -22.83 -16.37 7.48
C ARG A 378 -24.17 -15.69 7.74
N TYR A 379 -25.25 -16.44 7.55
CA TYR A 379 -26.60 -16.08 8.00
C TYR A 379 -27.00 -16.93 9.20
N GLN A 380 -27.23 -16.27 10.32
CA GLN A 380 -27.54 -16.91 11.60
C GLN A 380 -28.58 -16.08 12.36
N ALA A 381 -29.64 -16.72 12.86
CA ALA A 381 -30.72 -16.04 13.60
C ALA A 381 -31.30 -14.78 12.90
N GLY A 382 -31.43 -14.81 11.56
CA GLY A 382 -31.95 -13.70 10.76
C GLY A 382 -30.96 -12.54 10.54
N LYS A 383 -29.73 -12.67 11.04
CA LYS A 383 -28.66 -11.68 10.90
C LYS A 383 -27.60 -12.14 9.91
N ARG A 384 -26.92 -11.16 9.32
CA ARG A 384 -25.81 -11.35 8.38
C ARG A 384 -24.50 -11.08 9.11
N TYR A 385 -23.53 -11.96 8.90
CA TYR A 385 -22.18 -11.82 9.42
C TYR A 385 -21.17 -11.99 8.29
N VAL A 386 -20.12 -11.17 8.29
CA VAL A 386 -18.99 -11.28 7.36
C VAL A 386 -17.74 -11.58 8.15
N ARG A 387 -16.90 -12.47 7.62
CA ARG A 387 -15.64 -12.81 8.26
C ARG A 387 -14.60 -11.72 8.01
N ALA A 388 -14.11 -11.12 9.08
CA ALA A 388 -13.13 -10.04 9.03
C ALA A 388 -11.95 -10.32 9.98
N TRP A 389 -10.83 -9.65 9.75
CA TRP A 389 -9.74 -9.64 10.71
C TRP A 389 -10.05 -8.64 11.81
N GLN A 390 -9.92 -9.06 13.06
CA GLN A 390 -10.08 -8.21 14.23
C GLN A 390 -8.80 -8.23 15.05
N GLU A 391 -8.39 -7.05 15.51
CA GLU A 391 -7.28 -6.91 16.45
C GLU A 391 -7.64 -7.57 17.78
N HIS A 392 -6.78 -8.48 18.22
CA HIS A 392 -6.95 -9.14 19.50
C HIS A 392 -6.46 -8.19 20.62
N PRO A 393 -7.32 -7.81 21.58
CA PRO A 393 -7.08 -6.64 22.44
C PRO A 393 -5.88 -6.76 23.38
N GLU A 394 -5.34 -7.96 23.63
CA GLU A 394 -4.11 -8.14 24.39
C GLU A 394 -3.34 -9.38 23.91
N VAL A 395 -2.04 -9.23 23.64
CA VAL A 395 -1.08 -10.34 23.61
C VAL A 395 -0.26 -10.22 24.88
N SER A 396 -0.71 -10.87 25.96
CA SER A 396 0.10 -10.99 27.18
C SER A 396 1.37 -11.77 26.84
N VAL A 397 2.53 -11.09 26.84
CA VAL A 397 3.82 -11.77 26.67
C VAL A 397 4.24 -12.37 28.03
N SER A 398 3.94 -13.64 28.26
CA SER A 398 4.76 -14.59 29.07
C SER A 398 4.02 -15.89 29.39
N PRO A 399 4.71 -17.03 29.61
CA PRO A 399 6.10 -17.14 30.08
C PRO A 399 7.03 -17.98 29.17
N ASP A 400 8.32 -17.93 29.49
CA ASP A 400 9.44 -18.74 28.99
C ASP A 400 9.10 -19.62 27.79
N ILE A 401 9.40 -19.11 26.60
CA ILE A 401 9.47 -19.94 25.40
C ILE A 401 10.59 -20.96 25.68
N PRO A 402 10.30 -22.27 25.83
CA PRO A 402 11.32 -23.27 26.17
C PRO A 402 12.31 -23.49 25.02
N TRP A 403 12.01 -22.89 23.87
CA TRP A 403 12.76 -22.93 22.65
C TRP A 403 13.76 -21.76 22.61
N LYS A 404 15.06 -22.08 22.57
CA LYS A 404 16.11 -21.13 22.19
C LYS A 404 16.06 -20.87 20.69
N GLU A 405 16.26 -19.61 20.31
CA GLU A 405 16.49 -19.22 18.92
C GLU A 405 17.75 -19.94 18.39
N GLY A 406 17.62 -20.64 17.25
CA GLY A 406 18.67 -21.51 16.70
C GLY A 406 18.84 -22.87 17.39
N GLY A 407 17.94 -23.25 18.29
CA GLY A 407 17.96 -24.59 18.89
C GLY A 407 17.59 -25.69 17.89
N CYS A 408 18.32 -26.79 17.93
CA CYS A 408 17.95 -28.02 17.23
C CYS A 408 17.24 -28.94 18.22
N TYR A 409 15.99 -29.31 17.92
CA TYR A 409 15.16 -30.17 18.77
C TYR A 409 15.01 -31.52 18.06
N LEU A 410 15.43 -32.59 18.74
CA LEU A 410 15.43 -33.97 18.23
C LEU A 410 14.03 -34.60 18.28
#